data_AF-A0A7K3RFB3-F1
#
_entry.id   AF-A0A7K3RFB3-F1
#
_cell.length_a   1.000
_cell.length_b   1.000
_cell.length_c   1.000
_cell.angle_alpha   90.00
_cell.angle_beta   90.00
_cell.angle_gamma   90.00
#
_symmetry.space_group_name_H-M   'P 1'
#
loop_
_entity.id
_entity.type
_entity.pdbx_description
1 polymer ?
#
loop_
_entity_poly.entity_id
_entity_poly.type
_entity_poly.pdbx_seq_one_letter_code
_entity_poly.pdbx_strand_id
1 'polypeptide(L)'
;MDAAFIAEQHEIRRTLRELLARSAAPDAIPAAVRTAEGYDPALWRRLAGDLGLPGLALAEEYGGAGCTATELALACEETGRSLLPTPLLATAALAAPLIAALGTPDQRAALLPRIAAGTLTAALAVPGGSLATAL
;
A
#
# COMPACT_ATOMS: atom_id res chain seq x y z
N MET A 1 9.24 -27.36 -4.84
CA MET A 1 9.14 -25.91 -4.71
C MET A 1 8.82 -25.65 -3.25
N ASP A 2 9.71 -24.99 -2.52
CA ASP A 2 9.48 -24.67 -1.12
C ASP A 2 8.70 -23.35 -1.04
N ALA A 3 7.54 -23.38 -0.39
CA ALA A 3 6.65 -22.23 -0.23
C ALA A 3 6.81 -21.58 1.16
N ALA A 4 7.77 -22.04 1.97
CA ALA A 4 8.05 -21.45 3.26
C ALA A 4 8.60 -20.01 3.11
N PHE A 5 8.18 -19.13 4.01
CA PHE A 5 8.76 -17.79 4.09
C PHE A 5 10.20 -17.85 4.56
N ILE A 6 11.02 -16.92 4.05
CA ILE A 6 12.38 -16.73 4.56
C ILE A 6 12.35 -15.92 5.87
N ALA A 7 13.45 -15.95 6.63
CA ALA A 7 13.57 -15.25 7.91
C ALA A 7 13.25 -13.75 7.82
N GLU A 8 13.68 -13.09 6.74
CA GLU A 8 13.41 -11.68 6.48
C GLU A 8 11.91 -11.40 6.31
N GLN A 9 11.19 -12.25 5.59
CA GLN A 9 9.74 -12.13 5.40
C GLN A 9 8.98 -12.36 6.71
N HIS A 10 9.42 -13.31 7.54
CA HIS A 10 8.88 -13.49 8.88
C HIS A 10 9.06 -12.25 9.75
N GLU A 11 10.22 -11.61 9.67
CA GLU A 11 10.54 -10.41 10.42
C GLU A 11 9.73 -9.19 9.96
N ILE A 12 9.55 -9.02 8.66
CA ILE A 12 8.67 -8.00 8.06
C ILE A 12 7.25 -8.18 8.58
N ARG A 13 6.70 -9.41 8.50
CA ARG A 13 5.35 -9.71 8.99
C ARG A 13 5.19 -9.42 10.48
N ARG A 14 6.16 -9.83 11.30
CA ARG A 14 6.16 -9.58 12.75
C ARG A 14 6.13 -8.07 13.04
N THR A 15 7.02 -7.33 12.39
CA THR A 15 7.15 -5.87 12.54
C THR A 15 5.85 -5.17 12.14
N LEU A 16 5.32 -5.47 10.96
CA LEU A 16 4.04 -4.92 10.48
C LEU A 16 2.91 -5.22 11.47
N ARG A 17 2.82 -6.46 11.96
CA ARG A 17 1.78 -6.84 12.92
C ARG A 17 1.85 -6.05 14.21
N GLU A 18 3.04 -5.88 14.78
CA GLU A 18 3.23 -5.11 16.02
C GLU A 18 2.86 -3.64 15.84
N LEU A 19 3.16 -3.06 14.68
CA LEU A 19 2.83 -1.68 14.33
C LEU A 19 1.34 -1.47 14.07
N LEU A 20 0.72 -2.41 13.35
CA LEU A 20 -0.71 -2.38 13.05
C LEU A 20 -1.56 -2.64 14.29
N ALA A 21 -1.09 -3.48 15.22
CA ALA A 21 -1.75 -3.70 16.50
C ALA A 21 -1.88 -2.40 17.33
N ARG A 22 -0.94 -1.46 17.19
CA ARG A 22 -1.01 -0.14 17.83
C ARG A 22 -2.00 0.82 17.16
N SER A 23 -2.42 0.50 15.93
CA SER A 23 -3.24 1.36 15.07
C SER A 23 -4.67 0.84 14.87
N ALA A 24 -4.90 -0.44 15.13
CA ALA A 24 -6.20 -1.11 15.02
C ALA A 24 -7.06 -0.87 16.27
N ALA A 25 -7.58 0.35 16.40
CA ALA A 25 -8.63 0.63 17.40
C ALA A 25 -9.94 -0.08 17.01
N PRO A 26 -10.73 -0.62 17.97
CA PRO A 26 -12.01 -1.27 17.68
C PRO A 26 -12.98 -0.41 16.84
N ASP A 27 -12.92 0.90 17.00
CA ASP A 27 -13.76 1.87 16.30
C ASP A 27 -13.15 2.42 15.00
N ALA A 28 -11.98 1.93 14.57
CA ALA A 28 -11.27 2.45 13.41
C ALA A 28 -12.09 2.33 12.11
N ILE A 29 -12.81 1.21 11.92
CA ILE A 29 -13.60 0.98 10.70
C ILE A 29 -14.85 1.88 10.66
N PRO A 30 -15.74 1.92 11.68
CA PRO A 30 -16.86 2.86 11.68
C PRO A 30 -16.43 4.33 11.59
N ALA A 31 -15.31 4.70 12.21
CA ALA A 31 -14.78 6.06 12.14
C ALA A 31 -14.29 6.40 10.72
N ALA A 32 -13.55 5.49 10.09
CA ALA A 32 -13.03 5.67 8.73
C ALA A 32 -14.13 5.80 7.68
N VAL A 33 -15.20 5.00 7.75
CA VAL A 33 -16.33 5.08 6.80
C VAL A 33 -17.07 6.42 6.88
N ARG A 34 -16.94 7.13 8.00
CA ARG A 34 -17.54 8.46 8.19
C ARG A 34 -16.66 9.61 7.70
N THR A 35 -15.40 9.37 7.34
CA THR A 35 -14.56 10.40 6.73
C THR A 35 -14.93 10.60 5.27
N ALA A 36 -14.65 11.77 4.72
CA ALA A 36 -14.91 12.05 3.31
C ALA A 36 -14.02 11.17 2.41
N GLU A 37 -12.83 10.83 2.89
CA GLU A 37 -11.82 10.04 2.21
C GLU A 37 -12.11 8.52 2.28
N GLY A 38 -12.96 8.08 3.21
CA GLY A 38 -13.25 6.66 3.45
C GLY A 38 -12.14 5.90 4.20
N TYR A 39 -11.12 6.62 4.69
CA TYR A 39 -10.05 6.13 5.55
C TYR A 39 -9.62 7.23 6.53
N ASP A 40 -8.81 6.90 7.54
CA ASP A 40 -8.20 7.89 8.44
C ASP A 40 -6.92 8.48 7.80
N PRO A 41 -6.90 9.77 7.41
CA PRO A 41 -5.73 10.39 6.80
C PRO A 41 -4.53 10.50 7.76
N ALA A 42 -4.75 10.56 9.07
CA ALA A 42 -3.68 10.58 10.05
C ALA A 42 -2.98 9.23 10.14
N LEU A 43 -3.75 8.15 10.19
CA LEU A 43 -3.23 6.80 10.10
C LEU A 43 -2.44 6.58 8.81
N TRP A 44 -2.97 6.99 7.66
CA TRP A 44 -2.27 6.86 6.37
C TRP A 44 -0.92 7.58 6.37
N ARG A 45 -0.86 8.82 6.89
CA ARG A 45 0.42 9.55 7.03
C ARG A 45 1.42 8.82 7.92
N ARG A 46 0.97 8.14 8.98
CA ARG A 46 1.85 7.33 9.85
C ARG A 46 2.35 6.09 9.13
N LEU A 47 1.49 5.38 8.40
CA LEU A 47 1.91 4.23 7.57
C LEU A 47 2.92 4.65 6.50
N ALA A 48 2.75 5.84 5.92
CA ALA A 48 3.69 6.40 4.97
C ALA A 48 5.03 6.77 5.64
N GLY A 49 5.00 7.54 6.73
CA GLY A 49 6.21 8.05 7.39
C GLY A 49 6.98 7.01 8.20
N ASP A 50 6.30 6.17 8.96
CA ASP A 50 6.92 5.22 9.88
C ASP A 50 7.39 3.95 9.15
N LEU A 51 6.74 3.58 8.04
CA LEU A 51 6.93 2.29 7.37
C LEU A 51 7.17 2.36 5.87
N GLY A 52 6.96 3.52 5.23
CA GLY A 52 7.12 3.64 3.79
C GLY A 52 6.18 2.76 2.98
N LEU A 53 5.08 2.26 3.56
CA LEU A 53 4.19 1.30 2.89
C LEU A 53 3.72 1.73 1.49
N PRO A 54 3.37 3.01 1.24
CA PRO A 54 2.92 3.44 -0.08
C PRO A 54 3.99 3.28 -1.18
N GLY A 55 5.26 3.38 -0.80
CA GLY A 55 6.42 3.28 -1.70
C GLY A 55 7.19 1.96 -1.59
N LEU A 56 6.69 0.97 -0.86
CA LEU A 56 7.45 -0.23 -0.48
C LEU A 56 8.06 -0.95 -1.71
N ALA A 57 7.27 -1.14 -2.77
CA ALA A 57 7.72 -1.78 -4.01
C ALA A 57 8.08 -0.80 -5.14
N LEU A 58 8.14 0.50 -4.86
CA LEU A 58 8.60 1.49 -5.83
C LEU A 58 10.13 1.59 -5.82
N ALA A 59 10.71 1.91 -6.97
CA ALA A 59 12.14 2.11 -7.10
C ALA A 59 12.62 3.30 -6.24
N GLU A 60 13.86 3.22 -5.76
CA GLU A 60 14.49 4.25 -4.94
C GLU A 60 14.55 5.63 -5.63
N GLU A 61 14.65 5.66 -6.98
CA GLU A 61 14.62 6.91 -7.75
C GLU A 61 13.31 7.70 -7.58
N TYR A 62 12.23 7.02 -7.19
CA TYR A 62 10.95 7.65 -6.87
C TYR A 62 10.71 7.75 -5.35
N GLY A 63 11.75 7.54 -4.52
CA GLY A 63 11.63 7.57 -3.06
C GLY A 63 10.96 6.33 -2.46
N GLY A 64 10.91 5.22 -3.20
CA GLY A 64 10.45 3.93 -2.69
C GLY A 64 11.56 3.10 -2.03
N ALA A 65 11.19 1.94 -1.48
CA ALA A 65 12.13 1.05 -0.78
C ALA A 65 12.71 -0.07 -1.67
N GLY A 66 12.27 -0.17 -2.93
CA GLY A 66 12.78 -1.16 -3.88
C GLY A 66 12.47 -2.62 -3.53
N CYS A 67 11.55 -2.89 -2.60
CA CYS A 67 11.16 -4.25 -2.24
C CYS A 67 10.38 -4.92 -3.39
N THR A 68 10.22 -6.24 -3.31
CA THR A 68 9.48 -6.98 -4.33
C THR A 68 7.98 -6.93 -4.08
N ALA A 69 7.21 -7.41 -5.06
CA ALA A 69 5.78 -7.62 -4.91
C ALA A 69 5.43 -8.56 -3.74
N THR A 70 6.36 -9.45 -3.33
CA THR A 70 6.15 -10.36 -2.20
C THR A 70 6.06 -9.59 -0.88
N GLU A 71 6.99 -8.68 -0.62
CA GLU A 71 6.96 -7.87 0.60
C GLU A 71 5.73 -6.95 0.64
N LEU A 72 5.31 -6.41 -0.51
CA LEU A 72 4.07 -5.65 -0.61
C LEU A 72 2.83 -6.52 -0.38
N ALA A 73 2.81 -7.76 -0.88
CA ALA A 73 1.73 -8.70 -0.61
C ALA A 73 1.63 -9.04 0.89
N LEU A 74 2.76 -9.21 1.57
CA LEU A 74 2.80 -9.40 3.02
C LEU A 74 2.25 -8.19 3.79
N ALA A 75 2.58 -6.97 3.35
CA ALA A 75 2.00 -5.75 3.90
C ALA A 75 0.47 -5.68 3.70
N CYS A 76 -0.01 -6.04 2.51
CA CYS A 76 -1.44 -6.14 2.22
C CYS A 76 -2.11 -7.22 3.09
N GLU A 77 -1.46 -8.35 3.32
CA GLU A 77 -2.00 -9.44 4.16
C GLU A 77 -2.14 -9.01 5.63
N GLU A 78 -1.13 -8.38 6.21
CA GLU A 78 -1.20 -7.96 7.63
C GLU A 78 -2.17 -6.79 7.84
N THR A 79 -2.26 -5.85 6.89
CA THR A 79 -3.28 -4.79 6.93
C THR A 79 -4.69 -5.34 6.75
N GLY A 80 -4.88 -6.32 5.86
CA GLY A 80 -6.15 -7.03 5.67
C GLY A 80 -6.56 -7.87 6.89
N ARG A 81 -5.60 -8.53 7.55
CA ARG A 81 -5.82 -9.30 8.80
C ARG A 81 -6.40 -8.44 9.93
N SER A 82 -6.06 -7.16 9.97
CA SER A 82 -6.58 -6.20 10.95
C SER A 82 -7.77 -5.38 10.44
N LEU A 83 -8.25 -5.68 9.22
CA LEU A 83 -9.30 -4.92 8.52
C LEU A 83 -9.02 -3.42 8.50
N LEU A 84 -7.74 -3.04 8.35
CA LEU A 84 -7.35 -1.65 8.48
C LEU A 84 -7.91 -0.85 7.29
N PRO A 85 -8.71 0.21 7.53
CA PRO A 85 -9.27 1.02 6.45
C PRO A 85 -8.18 1.92 5.90
N THR A 86 -7.51 1.48 4.83
CA THR A 86 -6.41 2.21 4.19
C THR A 86 -6.48 2.10 2.66
N PRO A 87 -5.92 3.08 1.93
CA PRO A 87 -5.83 3.03 0.48
C PRO A 87 -4.67 2.15 -0.03
N LEU A 88 -3.96 1.40 0.82
CA LEU A 88 -2.71 0.71 0.48
C LEU A 88 -2.85 -0.20 -0.75
N LEU A 89 -3.86 -1.07 -0.77
CA LEU A 89 -4.08 -1.99 -1.89
C LEU A 89 -4.34 -1.22 -3.19
N ALA A 90 -5.27 -0.26 -3.16
CA ALA A 90 -5.65 0.51 -4.34
C ALA A 90 -4.47 1.35 -4.89
N THR A 91 -3.73 1.97 -3.99
CA THR A 91 -2.64 2.89 -4.35
C THR A 91 -1.35 2.14 -4.67
N ALA A 92 -0.80 1.38 -3.73
CA ALA A 92 0.54 0.80 -3.86
C ALA A 92 0.56 -0.51 -4.64
N ALA A 93 -0.48 -1.34 -4.51
CA ALA A 93 -0.50 -2.66 -5.17
C ALA A 93 -1.16 -2.64 -6.56
N LEU A 94 -2.08 -1.72 -6.82
CA LEU A 94 -2.77 -1.62 -8.12
C LEU A 94 -2.28 -0.44 -8.96
N ALA A 95 -2.44 0.79 -8.48
CA ALA A 95 -2.18 1.97 -9.31
C ALA A 95 -0.70 2.24 -9.54
N ALA A 96 0.12 2.22 -8.48
CA ALA A 96 1.55 2.53 -8.55
C ALA A 96 2.34 1.64 -9.55
N PRO A 97 2.21 0.30 -9.56
CA PRO A 97 2.93 -0.53 -10.52
C PRO A 97 2.49 -0.29 -11.96
N LEU A 98 1.20 0.02 -12.20
CA LEU A 98 0.72 0.38 -13.54
C LEU A 98 1.32 1.70 -14.02
N ILE A 99 1.42 2.71 -13.14
CA ILE A 99 2.07 3.99 -13.48
C ILE A 99 3.57 3.76 -13.75
N ALA A 100 4.23 2.95 -12.92
CA ALA A 100 5.65 2.64 -13.10
C ALA A 100 5.93 1.89 -14.41
N ALA A 101 5.05 0.95 -14.80
CA ALA A 101 5.21 0.17 -16.02
C ALA A 101 4.81 0.94 -17.28
N LEU A 102 3.67 1.66 -17.25
CA LEU A 102 2.99 2.19 -18.44
C LEU A 102 3.03 3.71 -18.55
N GLY A 103 3.34 4.43 -17.47
CA GLY A 103 3.39 5.89 -17.48
C GLY A 103 4.49 6.42 -18.38
N THR A 104 4.32 7.61 -18.94
CA THR A 104 5.40 8.37 -19.58
C THR A 104 6.45 8.80 -18.54
N PRO A 105 7.68 9.16 -18.93
CA PRO A 105 8.68 9.69 -18.00
C PRO A 105 8.15 10.84 -17.13
N ASP A 106 7.41 11.79 -17.74
CA ASP A 106 6.82 12.92 -17.04
C ASP A 106 5.75 12.48 -16.01
N GLN A 107 4.91 11.50 -16.38
CA GLN A 107 3.90 10.96 -15.46
C GLN A 107 4.54 10.25 -14.27
N ARG A 108 5.58 9.44 -14.50
CA ARG A 108 6.32 8.76 -13.43
C ARG A 108 6.95 9.77 -12.48
N ALA A 109 7.69 10.75 -13.02
CA ALA A 109 8.35 11.79 -12.24
C ALA A 109 7.37 12.66 -11.44
N ALA A 110 6.18 12.95 -11.98
CA ALA A 110 5.18 13.76 -11.31
C ALA A 110 4.38 13.01 -10.23
N LEU A 111 4.13 11.71 -10.41
CA LEU A 111 3.18 10.94 -9.60
C LEU A 111 3.85 10.00 -8.59
N LEU A 112 4.86 9.23 -9.00
CA LEU A 112 5.43 8.16 -8.17
C LEU A 112 6.09 8.69 -6.89
N PRO A 113 6.84 9.81 -6.89
CA PRO A 113 7.40 10.35 -5.64
C PRO A 113 6.33 10.76 -4.62
N ARG A 114 5.19 11.29 -5.10
CA ARG A 114 4.09 11.71 -4.24
C ARG A 114 3.33 10.51 -3.68
N ILE A 115 3.19 9.45 -4.48
CA ILE A 115 2.63 8.17 -4.05
C ILE A 115 3.53 7.54 -3.00
N ALA A 116 4.84 7.44 -3.25
CA ALA A 116 5.80 6.88 -2.31
C ALA A 116 5.78 7.60 -0.96
N ALA A 117 5.70 8.94 -0.98
CA ALA A 117 5.57 9.76 0.22
C ALA A 117 4.18 9.69 0.92
N GLY A 118 3.21 8.98 0.35
CA GLY A 118 1.84 8.91 0.86
C GLY A 118 1.04 10.21 0.74
N THR A 119 1.55 11.21 0.01
CA THR A 119 0.87 12.51 -0.20
C THR A 119 -0.12 12.51 -1.36
N LEU A 120 -0.08 11.47 -2.19
CA LEU A 120 -1.02 11.22 -3.27
C LEU A 120 -1.50 9.77 -3.16
N THR A 121 -2.81 9.58 -3.12
CA THR A 121 -3.43 8.27 -3.29
C THR A 121 -3.92 8.12 -4.72
N ALA A 122 -4.00 6.87 -5.17
CA ALA A 122 -4.47 6.53 -6.50
C ALA A 122 -5.28 5.23 -6.45
N ALA A 123 -6.10 5.01 -7.47
CA ALA A 123 -6.86 3.79 -7.63
C ALA A 123 -6.94 3.43 -9.12
N LEU A 124 -7.00 2.13 -9.39
CA LEU A 124 -7.36 1.63 -10.70
C LEU A 124 -8.89 1.62 -10.83
N ALA A 125 -9.43 2.45 -11.71
CA ALA A 125 -10.86 2.47 -12.02
C ALA A 125 -11.12 1.67 -13.30
N VAL A 126 -11.89 0.58 -13.17
CA VAL A 126 -12.31 -0.27 -14.30
C VAL A 126 -13.83 -0.37 -14.36
N PRO A 127 -14.43 -0.48 -15.56
CA PRO A 127 -15.85 -0.83 -15.68
C PRO A 127 -16.17 -2.12 -14.93
N GLY A 128 -17.37 -2.19 -14.36
CA GLY A 128 -17.84 -3.36 -13.62
C GLY A 128 -17.76 -4.64 -14.47
N GLY A 129 -17.24 -5.72 -13.88
CA GLY A 129 -17.06 -7.01 -14.55
C GLY A 129 -15.80 -7.14 -15.41
N SER A 130 -15.04 -6.06 -15.60
CA SER A 130 -13.84 -6.06 -16.46
C SER A 130 -12.51 -6.15 -15.70
N LEU A 131 -12.53 -6.30 -14.37
CA LEU A 131 -11.31 -6.37 -13.56
C LEU A 131 -10.42 -7.57 -13.96
N ALA A 132 -11.03 -8.74 -14.21
CA ALA A 132 -10.29 -9.95 -14.57
C ALA A 132 -9.55 -9.84 -15.92
N THR A 133 -9.95 -8.90 -16.79
CA THR A 133 -9.29 -8.62 -18.07
C THR A 133 -8.34 -7.42 -17.99
N ALA A 134 -8.36 -6.68 -16.88
CA ALA A 134 -7.55 -5.48 -16.68
C ALA A 134 -6.27 -5.75 -15.85
N LEU A 135 -6.21 -6.89 -15.16
CA LEU A 135 -5.07 -7.41 -14.40
C LEU A 135 -4.42 -8.57 -15.17
#